data_AF-A0A354X209-F1
#
_entry.id   AF-A0A354X209-F1
#
_cell.length_a   1.000
_cell.length_b   1.000
_cell.length_c   1.000
_cell.angle_alpha   90.00
_cell.angle_beta   90.00
_cell.angle_gamma   90.00
#
_symmetry.space_group_name_H-M   'P 1'
#
loop_
_entity.id
_entity.type
_entity.pdbx_description
1 polymer ?
#
loop_
_entity_poly.entity_id
_entity_poly.type
_entity_poly.pdbx_seq_one_letter_code
_entity_poly.pdbx_strand_id
1 'polypeptide(L)'
;LTKEMDDRYELLMKAHVRTIKEYNDKFIKRRLNPKNGHRYLPYIVVVIDEFGDLIMTAGKEIEMPIARIAQKARAVGIHMVIATQRPTTNIITGTIKANFPARIAFRVTSQIDSRTILDMNGANQLIGRGDMLFSQGSNLIRIQCAFVDTPEVEEISQYIGQQQGYESAFALPEVDLPDGEEKVGSVDLNERDTLFDEAARLIVVHQQGSTSLIQRKFSIGYNRAGRLMDQLEAAGIVGPVQGSKPREVYISDEYSLEKLLDSLQ
;
A
#
# COMPACT_ATOMS: atom_id res chain seq x y z
N LEU A 1 7.41 -0.14 -3.28
CA LEU A 1 7.24 -0.34 -4.74
C LEU A 1 7.90 0.75 -5.59
N THR A 2 7.63 2.03 -5.33
CA THR A 2 8.32 3.15 -6.02
C THR A 2 9.83 3.11 -5.86
N LYS A 3 10.34 2.80 -4.66
CA LYS A 3 11.77 2.58 -4.40
C LYS A 3 12.35 1.42 -5.23
N GLU A 4 11.72 0.25 -5.21
CA GLU A 4 12.11 -0.89 -6.07
C GLU A 4 12.10 -0.52 -7.57
N MET A 5 11.14 0.30 -8.03
CA MET A 5 11.13 0.80 -9.40
C MET A 5 12.38 1.64 -9.71
N ASP A 6 12.75 2.54 -8.81
CA ASP A 6 13.94 3.40 -8.94
C ASP A 6 15.24 2.58 -8.87
N ASP A 7 15.35 1.63 -7.93
CA ASP A 7 16.49 0.72 -7.79
C ASP A 7 16.71 -0.11 -9.07
N ARG A 8 15.62 -0.60 -9.67
CA ARG A 8 15.70 -1.31 -10.97
C ARG A 8 16.19 -0.40 -12.08
N TYR A 9 15.76 0.87 -12.11
CA TYR A 9 16.27 1.82 -13.08
C TYR A 9 17.77 2.05 -12.95
N GLU A 10 18.29 2.14 -11.73
CA GLU A 10 19.74 2.23 -11.51
C GLU A 10 20.47 0.99 -12.02
N LEU A 11 19.94 -0.21 -11.76
CA LEU A 11 20.53 -1.45 -12.25
C LEU A 11 20.55 -1.53 -13.78
N LEU A 12 19.46 -1.11 -14.44
CA LEU A 12 19.37 -1.01 -15.89
C LEU A 12 20.41 -0.02 -16.45
N MET A 13 20.57 1.14 -15.79
CA MET A 13 21.54 2.16 -16.16
C MET A 13 22.98 1.63 -16.01
N LYS A 14 23.33 1.03 -14.87
CA LYS A 14 24.64 0.39 -14.62
C LYS A 14 24.93 -0.70 -15.65
N ALA A 15 23.92 -1.47 -16.05
CA ALA A 15 24.03 -2.51 -17.07
C ALA A 15 23.99 -1.99 -18.52
N HIS A 16 23.81 -0.69 -18.74
CA HIS A 16 23.70 -0.05 -20.06
C HIS A 16 22.62 -0.71 -20.94
N VAL A 17 21.41 -0.85 -20.39
CA VAL A 17 20.25 -1.44 -21.06
C VAL A 17 18.99 -0.62 -20.75
N ARG A 18 17.95 -0.77 -21.58
CA ARG A 18 16.71 0.02 -21.44
C ARG A 18 15.55 -0.77 -20.84
N THR A 19 15.61 -2.10 -20.87
CA THR A 19 14.51 -2.94 -20.42
C THR A 19 14.97 -4.06 -19.49
N ILE A 20 14.07 -4.51 -18.61
CA ILE A 20 14.28 -5.67 -17.75
C ILE A 20 14.61 -6.94 -18.54
N LYS A 21 14.06 -7.08 -19.76
CA LYS A 21 14.32 -8.24 -20.64
C LYS A 21 15.80 -8.28 -21.07
N GLU A 22 16.32 -7.15 -21.54
CA GLU A 22 17.73 -7.00 -21.91
C GLU A 22 18.65 -7.19 -20.71
N TYR A 23 18.27 -6.61 -19.57
CA TYR A 23 19.00 -6.74 -18.32
C TYR A 23 19.12 -8.22 -17.89
N ASN A 24 18.00 -8.94 -17.84
CA ASN A 24 17.97 -10.34 -17.43
C ASN A 24 18.71 -11.24 -18.44
N ASP A 25 18.64 -10.95 -19.74
CA ASP A 25 19.43 -11.67 -20.76
C ASP A 25 20.94 -11.51 -20.50
N LYS A 26 21.41 -10.30 -20.19
CA LYS A 26 22.82 -10.08 -19.79
C LYS A 26 23.17 -10.79 -18.48
N PHE A 27 22.26 -10.79 -17.49
CA PHE A 27 22.47 -11.47 -16.21
C PHE A 27 22.61 -12.99 -16.39
N ILE A 28 21.70 -13.62 -17.12
CA ILE A 28 21.71 -15.07 -17.41
C ILE A 28 22.98 -15.45 -18.18
N LYS A 29 23.40 -14.62 -19.14
CA LYS A 29 24.66 -14.81 -19.90
C LYS A 29 25.93 -14.49 -19.09
N ARG A 30 25.82 -14.27 -17.78
CA ARG A 30 26.92 -13.95 -16.86
C ARG A 30 27.73 -12.72 -17.26
N ARG A 31 27.11 -11.76 -17.96
CA ARG A 31 27.72 -10.48 -18.35
C ARG A 31 27.59 -9.40 -17.29
N LEU A 32 26.82 -9.67 -16.23
CA LEU A 32 26.65 -8.78 -15.07
C LEU A 32 27.21 -9.49 -13.84
N ASN A 33 28.11 -8.81 -13.12
CA ASN A 33 28.77 -9.36 -11.95
C ASN A 33 27.91 -9.16 -10.70
N PRO A 34 27.48 -10.24 -9.99
CA PRO A 34 26.70 -10.10 -8.77
C PRO A 34 27.42 -9.34 -7.65
N LYS A 35 28.75 -9.36 -7.61
CA LYS A 35 29.54 -8.60 -6.63
C LYS A 35 29.39 -7.08 -6.78
N ASN A 36 28.93 -6.62 -7.95
CA ASN A 36 28.64 -5.21 -8.21
C ASN A 36 27.17 -4.84 -7.91
N GLY A 37 26.46 -5.68 -7.14
CA GLY A 37 25.05 -5.47 -6.79
C GLY A 37 24.03 -5.91 -7.84
N HIS A 38 24.49 -6.51 -8.95
CA HIS A 38 23.56 -7.06 -9.95
C HIS A 38 22.87 -8.32 -9.43
N ARG A 39 21.56 -8.37 -9.60
CA ARG A 39 20.71 -9.54 -9.31
C ARG A 39 19.74 -9.77 -10.46
N TYR A 40 19.20 -10.99 -10.57
CA TYR A 40 18.09 -11.25 -11.48
C TYR A 40 16.86 -10.44 -11.06
N LEU A 41 16.13 -9.88 -12.03
CA LEU A 41 14.95 -9.06 -11.76
C LEU A 41 13.68 -9.81 -12.19
N PRO A 42 12.87 -10.34 -11.27
CA PRO A 42 11.58 -10.93 -11.64
C PRO A 42 10.59 -9.85 -12.06
N TYR A 43 9.62 -10.18 -12.91
CA TYR A 43 8.46 -9.31 -13.13
C TYR A 43 7.64 -9.23 -11.84
N ILE A 44 7.17 -8.02 -11.51
CA ILE A 44 6.28 -7.81 -10.37
C ILE A 44 4.90 -7.44 -10.93
N VAL A 45 3.88 -8.21 -10.55
CA VAL A 45 2.49 -7.89 -10.85
C VAL A 45 1.81 -7.50 -9.55
N VAL A 46 1.32 -6.28 -9.49
CA VAL A 46 0.59 -5.73 -8.35
C VAL A 46 -0.89 -5.81 -8.67
N VAL A 47 -1.66 -6.51 -7.84
CA VAL A 47 -3.11 -6.66 -8.00
C VAL A 47 -3.80 -5.98 -6.83
N ILE A 48 -4.73 -5.07 -7.13
CA ILE A 48 -5.56 -4.36 -6.15
C ILE A 48 -7.02 -4.69 -6.49
N ASP A 49 -7.68 -5.49 -5.66
CA ASP A 49 -9.04 -5.96 -5.94
C ASP A 49 -10.11 -4.86 -5.76
N GLU A 50 -9.96 -4.01 -4.74
CA GLU A 50 -10.86 -2.88 -4.50
C GLU A 50 -10.05 -1.59 -4.28
N PHE A 51 -9.70 -0.95 -5.40
CA PHE A 51 -8.96 0.31 -5.42
C PHE A 51 -9.74 1.45 -4.77
N GLY A 52 -11.08 1.40 -4.79
CA GLY A 52 -11.93 2.42 -4.21
C GLY A 52 -11.72 2.60 -2.71
N ASP A 53 -11.50 1.50 -1.97
CA ASP A 53 -11.29 1.53 -0.52
C ASP A 53 -9.97 2.21 -0.14
N LEU A 54 -8.92 2.00 -0.94
CA LEU A 54 -7.63 2.68 -0.77
C LEU A 54 -7.75 4.20 -0.96
N ILE A 55 -8.43 4.63 -2.03
CA ILE A 55 -8.65 6.05 -2.31
C ILE A 55 -9.53 6.70 -1.24
N MET A 56 -10.54 6.00 -0.74
CA MET A 56 -11.40 6.56 0.31
C MET A 56 -10.68 6.70 1.65
N THR A 57 -9.66 5.89 1.91
CA THR A 57 -8.90 5.92 3.17
C THR A 57 -7.77 6.95 3.13
N ALA A 58 -7.01 7.01 2.04
CA ALA A 58 -5.78 7.82 1.95
C ALA A 58 -5.75 8.82 0.79
N GLY A 59 -6.76 8.81 -0.08
CA GLY A 59 -6.92 9.79 -1.17
C GLY A 59 -5.67 9.96 -2.03
N LYS A 60 -5.17 11.19 -2.06
CA LYS A 60 -4.04 11.60 -2.91
C LYS A 60 -2.72 10.93 -2.56
N GLU A 61 -2.52 10.51 -1.31
CA GLU A 61 -1.28 9.88 -0.87
C GLU A 61 -1.06 8.52 -1.54
N ILE A 62 -2.13 7.84 -1.93
CA ILE A 62 -2.08 6.57 -2.69
C ILE A 62 -2.17 6.80 -4.19
N GLU A 63 -2.96 7.77 -4.65
CA GLU A 63 -3.15 8.06 -6.07
C GLU A 63 -1.83 8.42 -6.78
N MET A 64 -1.01 9.29 -6.17
CA MET A 64 0.23 9.77 -6.77
C MET A 64 1.28 8.66 -6.99
N PRO A 65 1.61 7.80 -5.99
CA PRO A 65 2.50 6.67 -6.19
C PRO A 65 2.01 5.68 -7.26
N ILE A 66 0.71 5.38 -7.29
CA ILE A 66 0.13 4.47 -8.29
C ILE A 66 0.27 5.05 -9.69
N ALA A 67 -0.09 6.32 -9.88
CA ALA A 67 0.08 7.01 -11.15
C ALA A 67 1.55 7.01 -11.60
N ARG A 68 2.48 7.28 -10.68
CA ARG A 68 3.93 7.26 -10.95
C ARG A 68 4.40 5.89 -11.42
N ILE A 69 3.97 4.81 -10.75
CA ILE A 69 4.32 3.44 -11.14
C ILE A 69 3.74 3.16 -12.52
N ALA A 70 2.44 3.37 -12.74
CA ALA A 70 1.79 3.12 -14.02
C ALA A 70 2.47 3.86 -15.20
N GLN A 71 2.97 5.09 -14.97
CA GLN A 71 3.67 5.88 -15.97
C GLN A 71 5.05 5.33 -16.35
N LYS A 72 5.85 4.88 -15.37
CA LYS A 72 7.30 4.63 -15.56
C LYS A 72 7.68 3.15 -15.50
N ALA A 73 6.88 2.32 -14.83
CA ALA A 73 7.27 0.96 -14.46
C ALA A 73 7.45 -0.03 -15.63
N ARG A 74 6.91 0.24 -16.82
CA ARG A 74 6.90 -0.69 -17.97
C ARG A 74 8.29 -1.23 -18.30
N ALA A 75 9.30 -0.35 -18.31
CA ALA A 75 10.66 -0.74 -18.69
C ALA A 75 11.34 -1.63 -17.65
N VAL A 76 11.00 -1.44 -16.37
CA VAL A 76 11.56 -2.17 -15.21
C VAL A 76 10.71 -3.38 -14.80
N GLY A 77 9.69 -3.73 -15.58
CA GLY A 77 8.90 -4.96 -15.41
C GLY A 77 8.01 -4.97 -14.17
N ILE A 78 7.50 -3.81 -13.76
CA ILE A 78 6.44 -3.73 -12.74
C ILE A 78 5.12 -3.39 -13.46
N HIS A 79 4.09 -4.18 -13.21
CA HIS A 79 2.78 -4.07 -13.85
C HIS A 79 1.69 -4.00 -12.79
N MET A 80 0.61 -3.27 -13.08
CA MET A 80 -0.49 -3.06 -12.14
C MET A 80 -1.81 -3.49 -12.76
N VAL A 81 -2.60 -4.22 -11.97
CA VAL A 81 -4.00 -4.55 -12.22
C VAL A 81 -4.80 -3.95 -11.07
N ILE A 82 -5.68 -3.00 -11.38
CA ILE A 82 -6.57 -2.39 -10.41
C ILE A 82 -8.01 -2.76 -10.77
N ALA A 83 -8.75 -3.23 -9.79
CA ALA A 83 -10.16 -3.51 -9.87
C ALA A 83 -10.91 -2.64 -8.84
N THR A 84 -12.19 -2.38 -9.12
CA THR A 84 -13.09 -1.69 -8.20
C THR A 84 -14.53 -1.98 -8.60
N GLN A 85 -15.41 -2.08 -7.61
CA GLN A 85 -16.85 -2.15 -7.83
C GLN A 85 -17.52 -0.77 -7.80
N ARG A 86 -16.77 0.30 -7.53
CA ARG A 86 -17.28 1.67 -7.38
C ARG A 86 -16.80 2.56 -8.54
N PRO A 87 -17.45 2.51 -9.72
CA PRO A 87 -17.02 3.23 -10.92
C PRO A 87 -17.41 4.73 -10.88
N THR A 88 -16.99 5.43 -9.83
CA THR A 88 -17.23 6.87 -9.64
C THR A 88 -16.02 7.69 -10.07
N THR A 89 -16.25 8.94 -10.47
CA THR A 89 -15.18 9.87 -10.89
C THR A 89 -14.21 10.23 -9.76
N ASN A 90 -14.62 10.04 -8.50
CA ASN A 90 -13.78 10.27 -7.33
C ASN A 90 -12.76 9.14 -7.13
N ILE A 91 -13.06 7.93 -7.63
CA ILE A 91 -12.19 6.76 -7.56
C ILE A 91 -11.40 6.63 -8.86
N ILE A 92 -12.08 6.68 -10.00
CA ILE A 92 -11.48 6.62 -11.34
C ILE A 92 -11.24 8.05 -11.82
N THR A 93 -10.23 8.69 -11.23
CA THR A 93 -9.86 10.08 -11.53
C THR A 93 -9.25 10.21 -12.94
N GLY A 94 -9.14 11.45 -13.44
CA GLY A 94 -8.44 11.72 -14.70
C GLY A 94 -6.98 11.26 -14.69
N THR A 95 -6.29 11.39 -13.56
CA THR A 95 -4.90 10.92 -13.37
C THR A 95 -4.80 9.41 -13.55
N ILE A 96 -5.72 8.66 -12.96
CA ILE A 96 -5.77 7.20 -13.11
C ILE A 96 -6.08 6.85 -14.57
N LYS A 97 -7.09 7.46 -15.18
CA LYS A 97 -7.41 7.20 -16.60
C LYS A 97 -6.22 7.48 -17.54
N ALA A 98 -5.46 8.54 -17.30
CA ALA A 98 -4.32 8.90 -18.13
C ALA A 98 -3.17 7.88 -18.08
N ASN A 99 -3.01 7.17 -16.96
CA ASN A 99 -1.90 6.23 -16.77
C ASN A 99 -2.27 4.75 -16.99
N PHE A 100 -3.57 4.44 -17.09
CA PHE A 100 -4.09 3.09 -17.36
C PHE A 100 -4.86 3.06 -18.69
N PRO A 101 -4.16 2.88 -19.83
CA PRO A 101 -4.77 2.95 -21.17
C PRO A 101 -5.55 1.69 -21.55
N ALA A 102 -5.24 0.54 -20.93
CA ALA A 102 -5.97 -0.71 -21.12
C ALA A 102 -7.00 -0.83 -20.00
N ARG A 103 -8.28 -0.97 -20.37
CA ARG A 103 -9.41 -0.97 -19.43
C ARG A 103 -10.37 -2.08 -19.74
N ILE A 104 -10.92 -2.66 -18.68
CA ILE A 104 -11.95 -3.70 -18.75
C ILE A 104 -13.16 -3.18 -18.00
N ALA A 105 -14.33 -3.29 -18.60
CA ALA A 105 -15.60 -3.07 -17.91
C ALA A 105 -16.48 -4.31 -18.05
N PHE A 106 -16.89 -4.85 -16.91
CA PHE A 106 -18.01 -5.79 -16.84
C PHE A 106 -19.34 -5.02 -16.85
N ARG A 107 -20.45 -5.75 -16.76
CA ARG A 107 -21.78 -5.15 -16.67
C ARG A 107 -21.84 -4.13 -15.53
N VAL A 108 -22.19 -2.89 -15.88
CA VAL A 108 -22.47 -1.80 -14.93
C VAL A 108 -23.95 -1.42 -14.96
N THR A 109 -24.39 -0.66 -13.96
CA THR A 109 -25.80 -0.29 -13.81
C THR A 109 -26.22 0.84 -14.76
N SER A 110 -25.33 1.82 -15.00
CA SER A 110 -25.67 3.02 -15.76
C SER A 110 -24.72 3.33 -16.92
N GLN A 111 -25.19 4.11 -17.89
CA GLN A 111 -24.34 4.66 -18.96
C GLN A 111 -23.25 5.58 -18.39
N ILE A 112 -23.51 6.23 -17.25
CA ILE A 112 -22.54 7.11 -16.58
C ILE A 112 -21.35 6.28 -16.11
N ASP A 113 -21.59 5.13 -15.45
CA ASP A 113 -20.53 4.24 -14.99
C ASP A 113 -19.70 3.68 -16.15
N SER A 114 -20.36 3.34 -17.27
CA SER A 114 -19.67 2.89 -18.50
C SER A 114 -18.70 3.97 -18.98
N ARG A 115 -19.13 5.23 -19.02
CA ARG A 115 -18.28 6.36 -19.42
C ARG A 115 -17.16 6.62 -18.42
N THR A 116 -17.42 6.44 -17.13
CA THR A 116 -16.38 6.60 -16.10
C THR A 116 -15.23 5.61 -16.31
N ILE A 117 -15.53 4.36 -16.68
CA ILE A 117 -14.50 3.32 -16.89
C ILE A 117 -13.88 3.42 -18.28
N LEU A 118 -14.69 3.48 -19.34
CA LEU A 118 -14.25 3.27 -20.72
C LEU A 118 -14.13 4.56 -21.55
N ASP A 119 -14.57 5.71 -21.02
CA ASP A 119 -14.84 6.93 -21.79
C ASP A 119 -15.88 6.72 -22.93
N MET A 120 -16.58 5.59 -22.91
CA MET A 120 -17.55 5.16 -23.93
C MET A 120 -18.79 4.51 -23.26
N ASN A 121 -19.90 4.51 -24.00
CA ASN A 121 -21.11 3.76 -23.63
C ASN A 121 -20.95 2.27 -23.99
N GLY A 122 -21.77 1.40 -23.38
CA GLY A 122 -21.92 0.00 -23.80
C GLY A 122 -21.82 -1.00 -22.65
N ALA A 123 -21.06 -0.70 -21.59
CA ALA A 123 -20.90 -1.65 -20.49
C ALA A 123 -22.22 -1.88 -19.73
N ASN A 124 -23.13 -0.90 -19.73
CA ASN A 124 -24.47 -1.03 -19.17
C ASN A 124 -25.43 -1.92 -19.99
N GLN A 125 -25.03 -2.31 -21.21
CA GLN A 125 -25.80 -3.22 -22.09
C GLN A 125 -25.28 -4.66 -22.03
N LEU A 126 -24.20 -4.91 -21.29
CA LEU A 126 -23.65 -6.24 -21.10
C LEU A 126 -24.65 -7.12 -20.33
N ILE A 127 -24.61 -8.41 -20.62
CA ILE A 127 -25.56 -9.38 -20.07
C ILE A 127 -25.13 -9.79 -18.64
N GLY A 128 -23.83 -9.69 -18.34
CA GLY A 128 -23.21 -10.13 -17.08
C GLY A 128 -22.53 -11.49 -17.23
N ARG A 129 -22.24 -12.18 -16.12
CA ARG A 129 -21.69 -13.55 -16.11
C ARG A 129 -20.46 -13.74 -17.03
N GLY A 130 -19.49 -12.84 -16.92
CA GLY A 130 -18.26 -12.88 -17.71
C GLY A 130 -18.31 -12.10 -19.03
N ASP A 131 -19.45 -11.55 -19.44
CA ASP A 131 -19.53 -10.64 -20.58
C ASP A 131 -18.87 -9.30 -20.22
N MET A 132 -17.84 -8.91 -20.99
CA MET A 132 -17.04 -7.72 -20.74
C MET A 132 -16.72 -6.93 -22.01
N LEU A 133 -16.39 -5.65 -21.84
CA LEU A 133 -15.77 -4.81 -22.84
C LEU A 133 -14.32 -4.54 -22.47
N PHE A 134 -13.41 -4.78 -23.41
CA PHE A 134 -12.01 -4.40 -23.33
C PHE A 134 -11.78 -3.18 -24.22
N SER A 135 -11.17 -2.13 -23.65
CA SER A 135 -10.78 -0.93 -24.35
C SER A 135 -9.27 -0.72 -24.28
N GLN A 136 -8.66 -0.46 -25.42
CA GLN A 136 -7.27 0.00 -25.52
C GLN A 136 -7.18 1.10 -26.58
N GLY A 137 -6.99 2.34 -26.14
CA GLY A 137 -7.08 3.50 -27.03
C GLY A 137 -8.51 3.69 -27.55
N SER A 138 -8.70 3.68 -28.87
CA SER A 138 -10.02 3.80 -29.51
C SER A 138 -10.70 2.46 -29.80
N ASN A 139 -9.99 1.34 -29.61
CA ASN A 139 -10.50 0.02 -29.96
C ASN A 139 -11.29 -0.55 -28.79
N LEU A 140 -12.58 -0.80 -29.03
CA LEU A 140 -13.49 -1.44 -28.07
C LEU A 140 -13.85 -2.83 -28.58
N ILE A 141 -13.55 -3.85 -27.79
CA ILE A 141 -13.78 -5.26 -28.13
C ILE A 141 -14.67 -5.87 -27.05
N ARG A 142 -15.76 -6.52 -27.47
CA ARG A 142 -16.59 -7.32 -26.57
C ARG A 142 -16.05 -8.73 -26.46
N ILE A 143 -15.87 -9.21 -25.24
CA ILE A 143 -15.22 -10.49 -24.93
C ILE A 143 -16.07 -11.22 -23.89
N GLN A 144 -16.22 -12.53 -24.06
CA GLN A 144 -16.77 -13.41 -23.03
C GLN A 144 -15.59 -14.03 -22.25
N CYS A 145 -15.53 -13.78 -20.95
CA CYS A 145 -14.53 -14.39 -20.08
C CYS A 145 -14.75 -15.90 -19.96
N ALA A 146 -13.64 -16.62 -19.82
CA ALA A 146 -13.67 -17.97 -19.29
C ALA A 146 -14.23 -17.94 -17.86
N PHE A 147 -15.11 -18.89 -17.57
CA PHE A 147 -15.58 -19.13 -16.21
C PHE A 147 -14.62 -20.11 -15.54
N VAL A 148 -14.23 -19.80 -14.31
CA VAL A 148 -13.45 -20.67 -13.44
C VAL A 148 -14.17 -20.66 -12.09
N ASP A 149 -14.49 -21.83 -11.56
CA ASP A 149 -15.16 -21.96 -10.27
C ASP A 149 -14.16 -21.97 -9.09
N THR A 150 -14.68 -21.88 -7.87
CA THR A 150 -13.83 -21.88 -6.66
C THR A 150 -13.03 -23.18 -6.51
N PRO A 151 -13.60 -24.38 -6.69
CA PRO A 151 -12.84 -25.63 -6.69
C PRO A 151 -11.67 -25.65 -7.68
N GLU A 152 -11.86 -25.19 -8.92
CA GLU A 152 -10.79 -25.09 -9.92
C GLU A 152 -9.67 -24.15 -9.46
N VAL A 153 -10.02 -23.02 -8.84
CA VAL A 153 -9.02 -22.09 -8.26
C VAL A 153 -8.24 -22.76 -7.13
N GLU A 154 -8.90 -23.51 -6.26
CA GLU A 154 -8.26 -24.25 -5.17
C GLU A 154 -7.30 -25.32 -5.71
N GLU A 155 -7.73 -26.09 -6.72
CA GLU A 155 -6.90 -27.11 -7.36
C GLU A 155 -5.66 -26.49 -8.03
N ILE A 156 -5.83 -25.38 -8.76
CA ILE A 156 -4.71 -24.65 -9.38
C ILE A 156 -3.76 -24.11 -8.30
N SER A 157 -4.29 -23.53 -7.23
CA SER A 157 -3.49 -23.01 -6.12
C SER A 157 -2.69 -24.11 -5.43
N GLN A 158 -3.31 -25.27 -5.18
CA GLN A 158 -2.65 -26.43 -4.61
C GLN A 158 -1.57 -26.97 -5.55
N TYR A 159 -1.87 -27.09 -6.84
CA TYR A 159 -0.90 -27.53 -7.84
C TYR A 159 0.32 -26.61 -7.90
N ILE A 160 0.12 -25.29 -7.86
CA ILE A 160 1.22 -24.31 -7.80
C ILE A 160 1.97 -24.42 -6.48
N GLY A 161 1.27 -24.57 -5.36
CA GLY A 161 1.88 -24.70 -4.02
C GLY A 161 2.72 -25.96 -3.82
N GLN A 162 2.50 -27.01 -4.61
CA GLN A 162 3.32 -28.24 -4.61
C GLN A 162 4.60 -28.11 -5.44
N GLN A 163 4.73 -27.09 -6.29
CA GLN A 163 5.93 -26.84 -7.06
C GLN A 163 7.05 -26.28 -6.16
N GLN A 164 8.29 -26.34 -6.65
CA GLN A 164 9.41 -25.72 -5.95
C GLN A 164 9.21 -24.20 -5.86
N GLY A 165 8.78 -23.73 -4.70
CA GLY A 165 8.61 -22.32 -4.39
C GLY A 165 9.92 -21.63 -3.98
N TYR A 166 9.81 -20.34 -3.67
CA TYR A 166 10.86 -19.59 -2.99
C TYR A 166 10.75 -19.82 -1.48
N GLU A 167 11.89 -19.84 -0.78
CA GLU A 167 11.92 -20.03 0.68
C GLU A 167 11.23 -18.88 1.44
N SER A 168 11.17 -17.70 0.84
CA SER A 168 10.58 -16.51 1.44
C SER A 168 9.90 -15.63 0.40
N ALA A 169 9.01 -14.76 0.89
CA ALA A 169 8.39 -13.75 0.07
C ALA A 169 9.44 -12.77 -0.50
N PHE A 170 9.16 -12.22 -1.68
CA PHE A 170 10.00 -11.17 -2.25
C PHE A 170 9.89 -9.90 -1.41
N ALA A 171 10.93 -9.61 -0.63
CA ALA A 171 10.98 -8.43 0.21
C ALA A 171 11.05 -7.16 -0.65
N LEU A 172 10.08 -6.27 -0.45
CA LEU A 172 10.13 -4.94 -1.04
C LEU A 172 11.00 -4.03 -0.15
N PRO A 173 11.75 -3.08 -0.75
CA PRO A 173 12.49 -2.09 0.02
C PRO A 173 11.57 -1.33 0.96
N GLU A 174 12.00 -1.19 2.21
CA GLU A 174 11.37 -0.29 3.17
C GLU A 174 11.44 1.14 2.63
N VAL A 175 10.32 1.85 2.78
CA VAL A 175 10.28 3.27 2.43
C VAL A 175 11.03 3.99 3.53
N ASP A 176 12.06 4.75 3.16
CA ASP A 176 12.68 5.67 4.10
C ASP A 176 11.62 6.74 4.39
N LEU A 177 10.99 6.65 5.56
CA LEU A 177 10.11 7.69 6.06
C LEU A 177 10.97 8.97 6.13
N PRO A 178 10.48 10.11 5.61
CA PRO A 178 11.30 11.32 5.48
C PRO A 178 12.01 11.63 6.79
N ASP A 179 13.33 11.83 6.70
CA ASP A 179 14.22 12.22 7.81
C ASP A 179 13.58 13.33 8.64
N GLY A 180 13.01 12.93 9.77
CA GLY A 180 11.95 13.59 10.50
C GLY A 180 11.13 12.57 11.31
N GLU A 181 11.23 11.29 10.94
CA GLU A 181 10.95 10.17 11.82
C GLU A 181 12.28 9.63 12.35
N GLU A 182 12.64 10.11 13.54
CA GLU A 182 13.72 9.55 14.33
C GLU A 182 13.57 8.04 14.44
N LYS A 183 14.67 7.33 14.21
CA LYS A 183 14.84 5.94 14.61
C LYS A 183 14.32 5.76 16.04
N VAL A 184 13.47 4.76 16.22
CA VAL A 184 13.02 4.21 17.50
C VAL A 184 14.23 3.77 18.33
N GLY A 185 14.85 4.74 19.01
CA GLY A 185 16.09 4.58 19.79
C GLY A 185 16.41 5.75 20.70
N SER A 186 15.81 6.92 20.49
CA SER A 186 15.85 8.03 21.45
C SER A 186 14.65 8.93 21.23
N VAL A 187 13.51 8.62 21.86
CA VAL A 187 12.44 9.61 21.99
C VAL A 187 12.98 10.72 22.89
N ASP A 188 13.27 11.89 22.33
CA ASP A 188 13.68 13.03 23.13
C ASP A 188 12.46 13.56 23.91
N LEU A 189 12.41 13.26 25.22
CA LEU A 189 11.35 13.72 26.12
C LEU A 189 11.34 15.26 26.26
N ASN A 190 12.30 15.98 25.65
CA ASN A 190 12.29 17.44 25.58
C ASN A 190 11.39 18.00 24.46
N GLU A 191 11.05 17.22 23.43
CA GLU A 191 10.15 17.62 22.33
C GLU A 191 8.79 16.90 22.41
N ARG A 192 8.05 17.14 23.51
CA ARG A 192 6.72 16.55 23.71
C ARG A 192 5.68 17.16 22.78
N ASP A 193 4.78 16.31 22.29
CA ASP A 193 3.57 16.80 21.62
C ASP A 193 2.72 17.61 22.62
N THR A 194 2.07 18.68 22.14
CA THR A 194 1.21 19.55 22.96
C THR A 194 0.11 18.81 23.71
N LEU A 195 -0.31 17.64 23.20
CA LEU A 195 -1.36 16.79 23.79
C LEU A 195 -0.81 15.68 24.68
N PHE A 196 0.51 15.62 24.94
CA PHE A 196 1.15 14.54 25.68
C PHE A 196 0.54 14.35 27.08
N ASP A 197 0.48 15.41 27.89
CA ASP A 197 -0.06 15.34 29.26
C ASP A 197 -1.54 14.94 29.27
N GLU A 198 -2.33 15.49 28.33
CA GLU A 198 -3.75 15.16 28.22
C GLU A 198 -3.97 13.71 27.76
N ALA A 199 -3.14 13.22 26.83
CA ALA A 199 -3.16 11.84 26.38
C ALA A 199 -2.74 10.88 27.48
N ALA A 200 -1.73 11.22 28.28
CA ALA A 200 -1.31 10.46 29.44
C ALA A 200 -2.46 10.29 30.45
N ARG A 201 -3.13 11.40 30.80
CA ARG A 201 -4.30 11.38 31.70
C ARG A 201 -5.41 10.52 31.12
N LEU A 202 -5.70 10.64 29.83
CA LEU A 202 -6.71 9.81 29.16
C LEU A 202 -6.40 8.31 29.29
N ILE A 203 -5.16 7.91 29.02
CA ILE A 203 -4.76 6.50 29.06
C ILE A 203 -4.81 5.93 30.47
N VAL A 204 -4.39 6.70 31.48
CA VAL A 204 -4.44 6.30 32.89
C VAL A 204 -5.88 6.25 33.41
N VAL A 205 -6.74 7.20 33.05
CA VAL A 205 -8.17 7.18 33.46
C VAL A 205 -8.90 5.97 32.86
N HIS A 206 -8.62 5.65 31.60
CA HIS A 206 -9.28 4.53 30.92
C HIS A 206 -8.58 3.18 31.13
N GLN A 207 -7.40 3.16 31.74
CA GLN A 207 -6.56 1.97 31.93
C GLN A 207 -6.39 1.14 30.64
N GLN A 208 -6.30 1.83 29.49
CA GLN A 208 -6.25 1.18 28.18
C GLN A 208 -5.31 1.92 27.22
N GLY A 209 -4.14 1.31 26.93
CA GLY A 209 -3.12 1.83 26.02
C GLY A 209 -3.47 1.69 24.53
N SER A 210 -4.57 2.27 24.08
CA SER A 210 -5.01 2.16 22.67
C SER A 210 -4.74 3.43 21.87
N THR A 211 -3.95 3.31 20.80
CA THR A 211 -3.72 4.38 19.83
C THR A 211 -5.02 4.92 19.22
N SER A 212 -5.99 4.03 18.94
CA SER A 212 -7.31 4.41 18.42
C SER A 212 -8.17 5.16 19.44
N LEU A 213 -7.92 5.01 20.74
CA LEU A 213 -8.59 5.78 21.80
C LEU A 213 -8.11 7.25 21.76
N ILE A 214 -6.79 7.46 21.70
CA ILE A 214 -6.17 8.79 21.57
C ILE A 214 -6.66 9.46 20.28
N GLN A 215 -6.62 8.73 19.15
CA GLN A 215 -7.06 9.23 17.86
C GLN A 215 -8.49 9.79 17.90
N ARG A 216 -9.45 9.02 18.43
CA ARG A 216 -10.86 9.42 18.49
C ARG A 216 -11.12 10.54 19.48
N LYS A 217 -10.47 10.50 20.66
CA LYS A 217 -10.70 11.50 21.71
C LYS A 217 -10.18 12.88 21.32
N PHE A 218 -8.98 12.93 20.73
CA PHE A 218 -8.33 14.18 20.37
C PHE A 218 -8.56 14.60 18.91
N SER A 219 -9.32 13.81 18.14
CA SER A 219 -9.61 14.07 16.71
C SER A 219 -8.36 14.31 15.87
N ILE A 220 -7.30 13.55 16.13
CA ILE A 220 -6.01 13.64 15.43
C ILE A 220 -5.82 12.47 14.45
N GLY A 221 -4.91 12.63 13.49
CA GLY A 221 -4.54 11.55 12.56
C GLY A 221 -3.87 10.36 13.27
N TYR A 222 -4.00 9.16 12.69
CA TYR A 222 -3.48 7.91 13.27
C TYR A 222 -1.98 7.97 13.56
N ASN A 223 -1.18 8.55 12.66
CA ASN A 223 0.27 8.69 12.84
C ASN A 223 0.64 9.59 14.03
N ARG A 224 -0.13 10.66 14.27
CA ARG A 224 0.10 11.53 15.45
C ARG A 224 -0.30 10.83 16.74
N ALA A 225 -1.41 10.07 16.72
CA ALA A 225 -1.81 9.25 17.86
C ALA A 225 -0.78 8.14 18.15
N GLY A 226 -0.17 7.55 17.12
CA GLY A 226 0.93 6.59 17.25
C GLY A 226 2.13 7.21 17.95
N ARG A 227 2.60 8.36 17.47
CA ARG A 227 3.71 9.11 18.09
C ARG A 227 3.45 9.46 19.56
N LEU A 228 2.24 9.91 19.90
CA LEU A 228 1.86 10.12 21.30
C LEU A 228 1.99 8.84 22.12
N MET A 229 1.56 7.69 21.57
CA MET A 229 1.68 6.40 22.24
C MET A 229 3.14 5.98 22.47
N ASP A 230 4.03 6.26 21.51
CA ASP A 230 5.46 5.99 21.62
C ASP A 230 6.14 6.91 22.63
N GLN A 231 5.73 8.19 22.70
CA GLN A 231 6.18 9.10 23.76
C GLN A 231 5.75 8.64 25.15
N LEU A 232 4.51 8.13 25.28
CA LEU A 232 4.02 7.56 26.55
C LEU A 232 4.81 6.31 26.94
N GLU A 233 5.25 5.51 25.97
CA GLU A 233 6.10 4.33 26.22
C GLU A 233 7.48 4.76 26.71
N ALA A 234 8.10 5.74 26.04
CA ALA A 234 9.39 6.28 26.43
C ALA A 234 9.37 6.93 27.83
N ALA A 235 8.25 7.54 28.20
CA ALA A 235 8.04 8.10 29.55
C ALA A 235 7.74 7.02 30.61
N GLY A 236 7.60 5.74 30.23
CA GLY A 236 7.29 4.64 31.15
C GLY A 236 5.84 4.60 31.61
N ILE A 237 4.92 5.30 30.93
CA ILE A 237 3.49 5.32 31.26
C ILE A 237 2.78 4.07 30.72
N VAL A 238 3.25 3.56 29.58
CA VAL A 238 2.70 2.39 28.90
C VAL A 238 3.81 1.42 28.50
N GLY A 239 3.48 0.14 28.41
CA GLY A 239 4.39 -0.91 27.97
C GLY A 239 4.62 -0.94 26.45
N PRO A 240 5.48 -1.86 25.99
CA PRO A 240 5.85 -1.97 24.59
C PRO A 240 4.70 -2.43 23.68
N VAL A 241 4.88 -2.24 22.37
CA VAL A 241 3.91 -2.65 21.35
C VAL A 241 3.61 -4.16 21.44
N GLN A 242 2.33 -4.51 21.65
CA GLN A 242 1.85 -5.89 21.68
C GLN A 242 1.00 -6.24 20.44
N GLY A 243 1.56 -6.03 19.25
CA GLY A 243 0.87 -6.28 17.98
C GLY A 243 -0.44 -5.49 17.87
N SER A 244 -1.57 -6.18 17.69
CA SER A 244 -2.90 -5.55 17.58
C SER A 244 -3.62 -5.33 18.92
N LYS A 245 -3.03 -5.73 20.05
CA LYS A 245 -3.63 -5.56 21.38
C LYS A 245 -3.30 -4.18 21.96
N PRO A 246 -4.16 -3.60 22.82
CA PRO A 246 -3.83 -2.40 23.58
C PRO A 246 -2.56 -2.62 24.40
N ARG A 247 -1.72 -1.59 24.50
CA ARG A 247 -0.53 -1.63 25.35
C ARG A 247 -0.94 -1.64 26.83
N GLU A 248 -0.14 -2.31 27.64
CA GLU A 248 -0.30 -2.33 29.09
C GLU A 248 -0.05 -0.92 29.65
N VAL A 249 -0.82 -0.51 30.66
CA VAL A 249 -0.64 0.79 31.32
C VAL A 249 0.06 0.54 32.65
N TYR A 250 1.23 1.16 32.86
CA TYR A 250 2.05 0.95 34.06
C TYR A 250 1.65 1.86 35.23
N ILE A 251 0.92 2.94 34.95
CA ILE A 251 0.48 3.92 35.94
C ILE A 251 -0.99 3.64 36.33
N SER A 252 -1.20 3.36 37.61
CA SER A 252 -2.48 2.88 38.14
C SER A 252 -3.48 4.00 38.45
N ASP A 253 -2.99 5.20 38.74
CA ASP A 253 -3.79 6.30 39.28
C ASP A 253 -3.25 7.68 38.87
N GLU A 254 -4.13 8.67 38.87
CA GLU A 254 -3.83 10.04 38.42
C GLU A 254 -2.79 10.73 39.32
N TYR A 255 -2.75 10.41 40.62
CA TYR A 255 -1.76 10.99 41.53
C TYR A 255 -0.34 10.51 41.21
N SER A 256 -0.16 9.22 40.91
CA SER A 256 1.10 8.66 40.43
C SER A 256 1.51 9.24 39.08
N LEU A 257 0.54 9.54 38.21
CA LEU A 257 0.80 10.18 36.92
C LEU A 257 1.30 11.62 37.09
N GLU A 258 0.64 12.45 37.89
CA GLU A 258 1.04 13.85 38.08
C GLU A 258 2.46 13.94 38.67
N LYS A 259 2.81 13.06 39.61
CA LYS A 259 4.17 12.98 40.16
C LYS A 259 5.23 12.63 39.11
N LEU A 260 4.87 11.79 38.13
CA LEU A 260 5.74 11.46 37.00
C LEU A 260 5.87 12.63 36.04
N LEU A 261 4.75 13.30 35.70
CA LEU A 261 4.75 14.48 34.82
C LEU A 261 5.58 15.63 35.42
N ASP A 262 5.46 15.88 36.72
CA ASP A 262 6.27 16.86 37.45
C ASP A 262 7.77 16.53 37.44
N SER A 263 8.13 15.24 37.44
CA SER A 263 9.53 14.80 37.36
C SER A 263 10.12 14.88 35.95
N LEU A 264 9.27 15.02 34.94
CA LEU A 264 9.66 15.16 33.55
C LEU A 264 9.80 16.64 33.15
N GLN A 265 9.18 17.59 33.86
CA GLN A 265 9.35 19.03 33.61
C GLN A 265 10.73 19.55 34.03
#